data_AF-A0A7V6NZV2-F1
#
_entry.id   AF-A0A7V6NZV2-F1
#
_cell.length_a   1.000
_cell.length_b   1.000
_cell.length_c   1.000
_cell.angle_alpha   90.00
_cell.angle_beta   90.00
_cell.angle_gamma   90.00
#
_symmetry.space_group_name_H-M   'P 1'
#
loop_
_entity.id
_entity.type
_entity.pdbx_description
1 polymer ?
#
loop_
_entity_poly.entity_id
_entity_poly.type
_entity_poly.pdbx_seq_one_letter_code
_entity_poly.pdbx_strand_id
1 'polypeptide(L)'
;MAKYERHLEGDFSELLNWVHSDITRGSISASYEDGSDYTTGSVRVAVRVYERYSMMGKNRVSLNITLVGEGSRLFISAISSGGSQAVFFKVNTWGESSFLDLCAESVERYISQRR
;
A
#
# COMPACT_ATOMS: atom_id res chain seq x y z
N MET A 1 -8.57 11.36 -6.22
CA MET A 1 -7.74 10.61 -5.26
C MET A 1 -6.77 9.76 -6.06
N ALA A 2 -5.50 9.69 -5.65
CA ALA A 2 -4.55 8.85 -6.36
C ALA A 2 -4.74 7.38 -5.97
N LYS A 3 -4.53 6.48 -6.93
CA LYS A 3 -4.60 5.03 -6.74
C LYS A 3 -3.48 4.34 -7.52
N TYR A 4 -3.04 3.20 -7.01
CA TYR A 4 -2.13 2.27 -7.68
C TYR A 4 -2.82 0.91 -7.79
N GLU A 5 -2.79 0.31 -8.98
CA GLU A 5 -3.42 -0.97 -9.24
C GLU A 5 -2.49 -1.85 -10.07
N ARG A 6 -2.40 -3.13 -9.72
CA ARG A 6 -1.50 -4.07 -10.40
C ARG A 6 -2.04 -5.49 -10.39
N HIS A 7 -1.96 -6.14 -11.55
CA HIS A 7 -2.04 -7.60 -11.68
C HIS A 7 -0.63 -8.19 -11.68
N LEU A 8 -0.45 -9.27 -10.95
CA LEU A 8 0.83 -9.98 -10.86
C LEU A 8 0.61 -11.46 -10.50
N GLU A 9 1.64 -12.27 -10.72
CA GLU A 9 1.70 -13.64 -10.21
C GLU A 9 2.55 -13.68 -8.93
N GLY A 10 2.13 -14.47 -7.94
CA GLY A 10 2.85 -14.62 -6.68
C GLY A 10 2.09 -15.42 -5.63
N ASP A 11 2.63 -15.46 -4.42
CA ASP A 11 1.91 -15.98 -3.26
C ASP A 11 1.18 -14.85 -2.53
N PHE A 12 -0.11 -15.07 -2.23
CA PHE A 12 -0.96 -14.07 -1.60
C PHE A 12 -0.43 -13.64 -0.22
N SER A 13 -0.07 -14.60 0.62
CA SER A 13 0.35 -14.32 2.00
C SER A 13 1.72 -13.64 2.02
N GLU A 14 2.60 -14.05 1.11
CA GLU A 14 3.93 -13.46 0.95
C GLU A 14 3.86 -12.01 0.47
N LEU A 15 3.10 -11.72 -0.58
CA LEU A 15 2.93 -10.34 -1.06
C LEU A 15 2.31 -9.45 0.02
N LEU A 16 1.29 -9.94 0.73
CA LEU A 16 0.64 -9.19 1.80
C LEU A 16 1.62 -8.85 2.92
N ASN A 17 2.42 -9.83 3.36
CA ASN A 17 3.43 -9.64 4.40
C ASN A 17 4.58 -8.74 3.94
N TRP A 18 4.98 -8.86 2.67
CA TRP A 18 6.00 -8.00 2.04
C TRP A 18 5.58 -6.54 2.09
N VAL A 19 4.41 -6.23 1.53
CA VAL A 19 3.88 -4.86 1.47
C VAL A 19 3.63 -4.31 2.87
N HIS A 20 3.08 -5.10 3.78
CA HIS A 20 2.90 -4.69 5.19
C HIS A 20 4.24 -4.34 5.86
N SER A 21 5.27 -5.16 5.66
CA SER A 21 6.60 -4.93 6.24
C SER A 21 7.24 -3.67 5.67
N ASP A 22 7.18 -3.47 4.36
CA ASP A 22 7.73 -2.28 3.70
C ASP A 22 7.02 -1.00 4.15
N ILE A 23 5.70 -1.02 4.29
CA ILE A 23 4.91 0.13 4.75
C ILE A 23 5.25 0.51 6.19
N THR A 24 5.27 -0.48 7.09
CA THR A 24 5.48 -0.22 8.52
C THR A 24 6.94 0.09 8.86
N ARG A 25 7.91 -0.42 8.08
CA ARG A 25 9.34 -0.11 8.27
C ARG A 25 9.81 1.12 7.49
N GLY A 26 9.20 1.40 6.33
CA GLY A 26 9.57 2.50 5.45
C GLY A 26 9.10 3.88 5.94
N SER A 27 8.37 3.94 7.06
CA SER A 27 7.84 5.19 7.59
C SER A 27 7.77 5.15 9.13
N ILE A 28 8.54 6.04 9.77
CA ILE A 28 8.63 6.16 11.24
C ILE A 28 7.25 6.38 11.89
N SER A 29 6.34 7.08 11.21
CA SER A 29 5.00 7.39 11.73
C SER A 29 3.89 6.54 11.11
N ALA A 30 4.23 5.49 10.36
CA ALA A 30 3.21 4.60 9.79
C ALA A 30 2.74 3.58 10.82
N SER A 31 1.42 3.44 10.95
CA SER A 31 0.77 2.46 11.80
C SER A 31 -0.28 1.67 11.02
N TYR A 32 -0.42 0.40 11.39
CA TYR A 32 -1.53 -0.42 10.94
C TYR A 32 -2.74 -0.12 11.82
N GLU A 33 -3.84 0.34 11.23
CA GLU A 33 -5.04 0.76 11.96
C GLU A 33 -6.04 -0.38 12.07
N ASP A 34 -6.40 -1.02 10.96
CA ASP A 34 -7.36 -2.12 10.93
C ASP A 34 -7.28 -2.91 9.61
N GLY A 35 -7.97 -4.04 9.54
CA GLY A 35 -8.07 -4.84 8.34
C GLY A 35 -9.08 -5.98 8.45
N SER A 36 -9.31 -6.63 7.32
CA SER A 36 -10.23 -7.75 7.21
C SER A 36 -9.66 -8.78 6.25
N ASP A 37 -9.85 -10.06 6.58
CA ASP A 37 -9.53 -11.18 5.72
C ASP A 37 -10.82 -11.93 5.40
N TYR A 38 -11.06 -12.18 4.12
CA TYR A 38 -12.23 -12.89 3.63
C TYR A 38 -11.80 -13.96 2.63
N THR A 39 -12.45 -15.11 2.69
CA THR A 39 -12.21 -16.22 1.75
C THR A 39 -13.55 -16.74 1.24
N THR A 40 -13.67 -16.90 -0.07
CA THR A 40 -14.82 -17.54 -0.72
C THR A 40 -14.35 -18.46 -1.84
N GLY A 41 -14.60 -19.75 -1.72
CA GLY A 41 -14.04 -20.76 -2.63
C GLY A 41 -12.51 -20.70 -2.66
N SER A 42 -11.95 -20.56 -3.87
CA SER A 42 -10.51 -20.38 -4.15
C SER A 42 -10.01 -18.94 -3.98
N VAL A 43 -10.91 -17.97 -3.79
CA VAL A 43 -10.58 -16.55 -3.75
C VAL A 43 -10.30 -16.11 -2.32
N ARG A 44 -9.16 -15.45 -2.12
CA ARG A 44 -8.76 -14.79 -0.88
C ARG A 44 -8.77 -13.28 -1.09
N VAL A 45 -9.26 -12.53 -0.09
CA VAL A 45 -9.27 -11.07 -0.08
C VAL A 45 -8.73 -10.60 1.26
N ALA A 46 -7.79 -9.65 1.22
CA ALA A 46 -7.27 -8.97 2.39
C ALA A 46 -7.45 -7.46 2.19
N VAL A 47 -8.09 -6.81 3.16
CA VAL A 47 -8.18 -5.36 3.27
C VAL A 47 -7.28 -4.93 4.42
N ARG A 48 -6.47 -3.90 4.20
CA ARG A 48 -5.59 -3.31 5.21
C ARG A 48 -5.73 -1.80 5.17
N VAL A 49 -5.80 -1.17 6.33
CA VAL A 49 -5.83 0.28 6.51
C VAL A 49 -4.61 0.67 7.32
N TYR A 50 -3.88 1.63 6.80
CA TYR A 50 -2.73 2.22 7.48
C TYR A 50 -2.91 3.73 7.60
N GLU A 51 -2.34 4.32 8.63
CA GLU A 51 -2.21 5.76 8.77
C GLU A 51 -0.75 6.17 8.88
N ARG A 52 -0.45 7.40 8.45
CA ARG A 52 0.84 8.05 8.64
C ARG A 52 0.63 9.51 9.00
N TYR A 53 1.37 10.01 10.00
CA TYR A 53 1.40 11.44 10.29
C TYR A 53 2.19 12.19 9.21
N SER A 54 1.54 13.16 8.55
CA SER A 54 2.21 14.07 7.62
C SER A 54 2.56 15.37 8.33
N MET A 55 3.86 15.56 8.60
CA MET A 55 4.37 16.78 9.23
C MET A 55 4.13 18.03 8.37
N MET A 56 4.26 17.90 7.04
CA MET A 56 4.05 18.98 6.08
C MET A 56 2.59 19.47 6.04
N GLY A 57 1.63 18.56 6.24
CA GLY A 57 0.20 18.89 6.24
C GLY A 57 -0.43 19.12 7.62
N LYS A 58 0.33 18.88 8.71
CA LYS A 58 -0.20 18.77 10.09
C LYS A 58 -1.45 17.89 10.18
N ASN A 59 -1.51 16.83 9.37
CA ASN A 59 -2.69 15.98 9.24
C ASN A 59 -2.29 14.50 9.13
N ARG A 60 -3.25 13.59 9.31
CA ARG A 60 -3.07 12.16 9.05
C ARG A 60 -3.44 11.83 7.61
N VAL A 61 -2.65 10.95 7.00
CA VAL A 61 -2.90 10.38 5.67
C VAL A 61 -3.18 8.90 5.88
N SER A 62 -4.26 8.40 5.31
CA SER A 62 -4.55 6.97 5.32
C SER A 62 -4.24 6.31 3.98
N LEU A 63 -3.91 5.03 4.03
CA LEU A 63 -3.72 4.17 2.87
C LEU A 63 -4.57 2.92 3.06
N ASN A 64 -5.50 2.70 2.13
CA ASN A 64 -6.22 1.44 2.05
C ASN A 64 -5.56 0.56 1.00
N ILE A 65 -5.35 -0.71 1.34
CA ILE A 65 -4.88 -1.74 0.42
C ILE A 65 -5.93 -2.84 0.39
N THR A 66 -6.33 -3.22 -0.82
CA THR A 66 -7.12 -4.42 -1.07
C THR A 66 -6.29 -5.37 -1.94
N LEU A 67 -5.94 -6.54 -1.41
CA LEU A 67 -5.30 -7.61 -2.13
C LEU A 67 -6.31 -8.74 -2.37
N VAL A 68 -6.44 -9.16 -3.63
CA VAL A 68 -7.26 -10.27 -4.06
C VAL A 68 -6.35 -11.33 -4.67
N GLY A 69 -6.59 -12.61 -4.35
CA GLY A 69 -5.85 -13.70 -4.94
C GLY A 69 -6.72 -14.91 -5.24
N GLU A 70 -6.45 -15.55 -6.38
CA GLU A 70 -6.97 -16.87 -6.75
C GLU A 70 -5.81 -17.72 -7.26
N GLY A 71 -5.40 -18.73 -6.48
CA GLY A 71 -4.16 -19.46 -6.75
C GLY A 71 -2.95 -18.52 -6.77
N SER A 72 -2.17 -18.53 -7.85
CA SER A 72 -1.03 -17.63 -8.04
C SER A 72 -1.40 -16.27 -8.62
N ARG A 73 -2.64 -16.07 -9.09
CA ARG A 73 -3.07 -14.81 -9.73
C ARG A 73 -3.47 -13.82 -8.65
N LEU A 74 -2.78 -12.69 -8.61
CA LEU A 74 -2.99 -11.64 -7.63
C LEU A 74 -3.43 -10.34 -8.30
N PHE A 75 -4.30 -9.60 -7.61
CA PHE A 75 -4.66 -8.22 -7.92
C PHE A 75 -4.53 -7.39 -6.64
N ILE A 76 -3.80 -6.29 -6.70
CA ILE A 76 -3.68 -5.34 -5.60
C ILE A 76 -4.19 -3.97 -6.04
N SER A 77 -5.00 -3.35 -5.19
CA SER A 77 -5.43 -1.95 -5.31
C SER A 77 -5.05 -1.21 -4.03
N ALA A 78 -4.32 -0.12 -4.19
CA ALA A 78 -3.92 0.77 -3.12
C ALA A 78 -4.49 2.17 -3.39
N ILE A 79 -5.21 2.72 -2.42
CA ILE A 79 -5.85 4.03 -2.51
C ILE A 79 -5.48 4.84 -1.27
N SER A 80 -4.76 5.95 -1.46
CA SER A 80 -4.49 6.89 -0.37
C SER A 80 -5.70 7.80 -0.16
N SER A 81 -6.13 8.00 1.07
CA SER A 81 -7.17 8.97 1.46
C SER A 81 -6.60 9.99 2.44
N GLY A 82 -7.05 11.24 2.33
CA GLY A 82 -6.55 12.36 3.14
C GLY A 82 -5.38 13.10 2.50
N GLY A 83 -5.65 14.34 2.05
CA GLY A 83 -4.74 15.50 1.94
C GLY A 83 -3.49 15.46 1.05
N SER A 84 -2.78 14.34 0.93
CA SER A 84 -1.38 14.36 0.43
C SER A 84 -1.26 14.69 -1.05
N GLN A 85 -2.23 14.34 -1.90
CA GLN A 85 -2.15 14.69 -3.33
C GLN A 85 -2.27 16.20 -3.59
N ALA A 86 -2.96 16.97 -2.74
CA ALA A 86 -3.08 18.43 -2.94
C ALA A 86 -1.95 19.23 -2.29
N VAL A 87 -1.27 18.66 -1.28
CA VAL A 87 -0.21 19.37 -0.53
C VAL A 87 1.19 19.03 -1.07
N PHE A 88 1.43 17.82 -1.58
CA PHE A 88 2.72 17.44 -2.20
C PHE A 88 3.04 18.23 -3.48
N PHE A 89 2.05 18.62 -4.28
CA PHE A 89 2.29 19.45 -5.47
C PHE A 89 2.79 20.88 -5.16
N LYS A 90 2.71 21.35 -3.90
CA LYS A 90 3.12 22.72 -3.52
C LYS A 90 4.46 22.81 -2.79
N VAL A 91 5.04 21.70 -2.35
CA VAL A 91 6.31 21.71 -1.62
C VAL A 91 7.20 20.59 -2.15
N ASN A 92 8.04 20.95 -3.12
CA ASN A 92 9.17 20.13 -3.53
C ASN A 92 10.15 20.00 -2.35
N THR A 93 9.96 18.98 -1.51
CA THR A 93 11.02 18.51 -0.61
C THR A 93 11.66 17.31 -1.28
N TRP A 94 12.87 17.53 -1.76
CA TRP A 94 13.74 16.54 -2.40
C TRP A 94 13.92 15.34 -1.46
N GLY A 95 13.23 14.22 -1.73
CA GLY A 95 13.47 12.93 -1.07
C GLY A 95 12.32 12.27 -0.29
N GLU A 96 11.11 12.84 -0.20
CA GLU A 96 9.98 12.18 0.49
C GLU A 96 8.97 11.57 -0.50
N SER A 97 8.93 10.24 -0.61
CA SER A 97 7.92 9.52 -1.42
C SER A 97 6.53 9.64 -0.77
N SER A 98 5.48 9.79 -1.59
CA SER A 98 4.12 9.77 -1.04
C SER A 98 3.79 8.40 -0.43
N PHE A 99 2.79 8.34 0.45
CA PHE A 99 2.42 7.08 1.09
C PHE A 99 1.97 6.03 0.04
N LEU A 100 1.34 6.49 -1.05
CA LEU A 100 0.97 5.64 -2.16
C LEU A 100 2.19 5.17 -2.96
N ASP A 101 3.17 6.05 -3.19
CA ASP A 101 4.39 5.70 -3.94
C ASP A 101 5.22 4.64 -3.20
N LEU A 102 5.33 4.73 -1.87
CA LEU A 102 5.98 3.69 -1.07
C LEU A 102 5.33 2.31 -1.27
N CYS A 103 4.00 2.25 -1.31
CA CYS A 103 3.28 1.02 -1.60
C CYS A 103 3.53 0.53 -3.03
N ALA A 104 3.45 1.43 -4.01
CA ALA A 104 3.68 1.09 -5.41
C ALA A 104 5.11 0.55 -5.63
N GLU A 105 6.12 1.23 -5.10
CA GLU A 105 7.52 0.81 -5.14
C GLU A 105 7.73 -0.54 -4.45
N SER A 106 7.09 -0.78 -3.30
CA SER A 106 7.15 -2.07 -2.61
C SER A 106 6.63 -3.21 -3.50
N VAL A 107 5.49 -3.01 -4.15
CA VAL A 107 4.90 -4.01 -5.07
C VAL A 107 5.80 -4.24 -6.28
N GLU A 108 6.32 -3.19 -6.91
CA GLU A 108 7.20 -3.34 -8.08
C GLU A 108 8.54 -4.01 -7.70
N ARG A 109 9.09 -3.76 -6.50
CA ARG A 109 10.26 -4.49 -5.99
C ARG A 109 9.97 -5.97 -5.82
N TYR A 110 8.82 -6.32 -5.22
CA TYR A 110 8.40 -7.72 -5.10
C TYR A 110 8.34 -8.41 -6.47
N ILE A 111 7.77 -7.75 -7.48
CA ILE A 111 7.70 -8.28 -8.85
C ILE A 111 9.10 -8.46 -9.43
N SER A 112 10.00 -7.49 -9.25
CA SER A 112 11.35 -7.54 -9.83
C SER A 112 12.24 -8.65 -9.25
N GLN A 113 12.07 -9.00 -7.97
CA GLN A 113 12.88 -10.03 -7.31
C GLN A 113 12.51 -11.47 -7.71
N ARG A 114 11.41 -11.64 -8.44
CA ARG A 114 10.87 -12.93 -8.87
C ARG A 114 10.96 -13.18 -10.37
N ARG A 115 11.58 -12.24 -11.11
CA ARG A 115 11.93 -12.40 -12.53
C ARG A 115 13.33 -12.98 -12.67
#